data_AF-A0A840CK31-F1
#
_entry.id   AF-A0A840CK31-F1
#
_cell.length_a   1.000
_cell.length_b   1.000
_cell.length_c   1.000
_cell.angle_alpha   90.00
_cell.angle_beta   90.00
_cell.angle_gamma   90.00
#
_symmetry.space_group_name_H-M   'P 1'
#
loop_
_entity.id
_entity.type
_entity.pdbx_description
1 polymer ?
#
loop_
_entity_poly.entity_id
_entity_poly.type
_entity_poly.pdbx_seq_one_letter_code
_entity_poly.pdbx_strand_id
1 'polypeptide(L)'
;MNVIFHVATAISLTIALTDTNKIKTVKDTIIPACGGLISGVFAHGIIDYLPHTYPLSAKPDIIISFLLIAAMLVIANKQYILILSFTIFGCVLPDLVDLLPPMMNKYLGFQISVNEKIFPWHMPEYSGSIFAGKSLASDINHIAVLLITVMICWCRRSDFSNIFIRGIINQKAL
;
A
#
# COMPACT_ATOMS: atom_id res chain seq x y z
N MET A 1 -5.16 -9.29 -3.10
CA MET A 1 -6.22 -8.43 -2.52
C MET A 1 -6.49 -7.29 -3.51
N ASN A 2 -7.59 -6.52 -3.44
CA ASN A 2 -7.67 -5.29 -4.26
C ASN A 2 -6.56 -4.29 -3.84
N VAL A 3 -6.01 -3.53 -4.80
CA VAL A 3 -4.90 -2.57 -4.64
C VAL A 3 -5.19 -1.56 -3.53
N ILE A 4 -6.45 -1.14 -3.38
CA ILE A 4 -6.86 -0.17 -2.36
C ILE A 4 -6.52 -0.62 -0.93
N PHE A 5 -6.58 -1.92 -0.64
CA PHE A 5 -6.23 -2.47 0.68
C PHE A 5 -4.72 -2.47 0.92
N HIS A 6 -3.92 -2.66 -0.14
CA HIS A 6 -2.45 -2.48 -0.06
C HIS A 6 -2.10 -1.01 0.20
N VAL A 7 -2.82 -0.06 -0.40
CA VAL A 7 -2.63 1.38 -0.14
C VAL A 7 -3.00 1.72 1.31
N ALA A 8 -4.13 1.22 1.82
CA ALA A 8 -4.52 1.40 3.23
C ALA A 8 -3.46 0.82 4.18
N THR A 9 -2.94 -0.36 3.87
CA THR A 9 -1.84 -1.00 4.61
C THR A 9 -0.59 -0.13 4.60
N ALA A 10 -0.19 0.39 3.43
CA ALA A 10 0.97 1.29 3.30
C ALA A 10 0.84 2.56 4.15
N ILE A 11 -0.35 3.16 4.20
CA ILE A 11 -0.62 4.33 5.06
C ILE A 11 -0.41 3.97 6.53
N SER A 12 -1.01 2.87 6.99
CA SER A 12 -0.83 2.44 8.39
C SER A 12 0.61 2.09 8.74
N LEU A 13 1.35 1.41 7.85
CA LEU A 13 2.76 1.10 8.06
C LEU A 13 3.62 2.36 8.12
N THR A 14 3.35 3.33 7.23
CA THR A 14 4.05 4.62 7.25
C THR A 14 3.89 5.28 8.63
N ILE A 15 2.68 5.31 9.17
CA ILE A 15 2.37 5.92 10.46
C ILE A 15 2.98 5.13 11.63
N ALA A 16 2.94 3.79 11.56
CA ALA A 16 3.49 2.93 12.59
C ALA A 16 5.02 3.05 12.68
N LEU A 17 5.71 3.20 11.55
CA LEU A 17 7.17 3.25 11.47
C LEU A 17 7.76 4.66 11.61
N THR A 18 6.94 5.70 11.51
CA THR A 18 7.40 7.10 11.59
C THR A 18 7.21 7.65 13.00
N ASP A 19 8.30 7.86 13.74
CA ASP A 19 8.31 8.66 14.97
C ASP A 19 8.65 10.12 14.64
N THR A 20 7.61 10.95 14.52
CA THR A 20 7.75 12.35 14.10
C THR A 20 8.51 13.21 15.13
N ASN A 21 8.64 12.76 16.38
CA ASN A 21 9.43 13.48 17.38
C ASN A 21 10.94 13.25 17.21
N LYS A 22 11.33 12.08 16.69
CA LYS A 22 12.75 11.72 16.49
C LYS A 22 13.31 12.16 15.15
N ILE A 23 12.47 12.26 14.13
CA ILE A 23 12.89 12.70 12.79
C ILE A 23 13.05 14.22 12.79
N LYS A 24 14.29 14.70 12.72
CA LYS A 24 14.62 16.14 12.66
C LYS A 24 15.18 16.55 11.30
N THR A 25 15.78 15.61 10.58
CA THR A 25 16.43 15.82 9.29
C THR A 25 15.96 14.80 8.27
N VAL A 26 16.26 15.03 6.99
CA VAL A 26 15.99 14.07 5.91
C VAL A 26 16.77 12.76 6.13
N LYS A 27 17.98 12.81 6.70
CA LYS A 27 18.79 11.60 6.95
C LYS A 27 18.12 10.65 7.94
N ASP A 28 17.38 11.19 8.90
CA ASP A 28 16.64 10.40 9.90
C ASP A 28 15.50 9.57 9.28
N THR A 29 15.14 9.86 8.03
CA THR A 29 14.06 9.17 7.31
C THR A 29 14.52 7.93 6.56
N ILE A 30 15.83 7.73 6.37
CA ILE A 30 16.37 6.63 5.55
C ILE A 30 16.04 5.27 6.17
N ILE A 31 16.33 5.10 7.46
CA ILE A 31 16.06 3.85 8.19
C ILE A 31 14.57 3.50 8.16
N PRO A 32 13.64 4.38 8.57
CA PRO A 32 12.21 4.07 8.52
C PRO A 32 11.70 3.90 7.08
N ALA A 33 12.27 4.56 6.08
CA ALA A 33 11.92 4.33 4.67
C ALA A 33 12.32 2.91 4.21
N CYS A 34 13.55 2.47 4.49
CA CYS A 34 13.97 1.09 4.20
C CYS A 34 13.12 0.07 4.97
N GLY A 35 12.81 0.35 6.23
CA GLY A 35 11.90 -0.46 7.03
C GLY A 35 10.48 -0.52 6.43
N GLY A 36 9.98 0.61 5.92
CA GLY A 36 8.70 0.72 5.22
C GLY A 36 8.65 -0.09 3.93
N LEU A 37 9.72 -0.05 3.13
CA LEU A 37 9.84 -0.88 1.93
C LEU A 37 9.77 -2.37 2.26
N ILE A 38 10.60 -2.83 3.20
CA ILE A 38 10.69 -4.24 3.58
C ILE A 38 9.38 -4.71 4.20
N SER A 39 8.89 -4.00 5.21
CA SER A 39 7.61 -4.33 5.87
C SER A 39 6.43 -4.24 4.90
N GLY A 40 6.48 -3.35 3.92
CA GLY A 40 5.45 -3.23 2.88
C GLY A 40 5.36 -4.48 2.01
N VAL A 41 6.50 -5.03 1.57
CA VAL A 41 6.54 -6.29 0.80
C VAL A 41 6.01 -7.45 1.63
N PHE A 42 6.42 -7.56 2.90
CA PHE A 42 5.92 -8.61 3.80
C PHE A 42 4.42 -8.47 4.06
N ALA A 43 3.95 -7.25 4.36
CA ALA A 43 2.54 -7.00 4.62
C ALA A 43 1.68 -7.26 3.39
N HIS A 44 2.15 -6.90 2.19
CA HIS A 44 1.53 -7.27 0.94
C HIS A 44 1.36 -8.80 0.87
N GLY A 45 2.44 -9.56 1.08
CA GLY A 45 2.38 -11.02 1.01
C GLY A 45 1.43 -11.63 2.04
N ILE A 46 1.38 -11.08 3.26
CA ILE A 46 0.45 -11.52 4.30
C ILE A 46 -1.00 -11.32 3.85
N ILE A 47 -1.36 -10.13 3.38
CA ILE A 47 -2.76 -9.86 3.00
C ILE A 47 -3.19 -10.60 1.73
N ASP A 48 -2.24 -10.94 0.85
CA ASP A 48 -2.52 -11.74 -0.35
C ASP A 48 -2.55 -13.24 -0.10
N TYR A 49 -1.91 -13.70 0.96
CA TYR A 49 -2.03 -15.09 1.42
C TYR A 49 -3.38 -15.34 2.12
N LEU A 50 -3.98 -14.32 2.72
CA LEU A 50 -5.27 -14.45 3.38
C LEU A 50 -6.39 -14.73 2.37
N PRO A 51 -7.36 -15.62 2.67
CA PRO A 51 -8.50 -15.87 1.80
C PRO A 51 -9.26 -14.58 1.47
N HIS A 52 -9.32 -14.21 0.19
CA HIS A 52 -9.97 -12.97 -0.23
C HIS A 52 -10.60 -13.10 -1.63
N THR A 53 -11.65 -12.32 -1.85
CA THR A 53 -12.28 -12.07 -3.15
C THR A 53 -12.00 -10.61 -3.53
N TYR A 54 -12.26 -10.22 -4.78
CA TYR A 54 -12.05 -8.85 -5.24
C TYR A 54 -13.39 -8.09 -5.23
N PRO A 55 -13.73 -7.32 -4.17
CA PRO A 55 -14.97 -6.55 -4.12
C PRO A 55 -15.06 -5.48 -5.22
N LEU A 56 -13.93 -5.04 -5.76
CA LEU A 56 -13.85 -4.11 -6.88
C LEU A 56 -13.27 -4.79 -8.12
N SER A 57 -13.82 -4.47 -9.29
CA SER A 57 -13.16 -4.87 -10.53
C SER A 57 -11.82 -4.15 -10.69
N ALA A 58 -10.86 -4.80 -11.35
CA ALA A 58 -9.47 -4.35 -11.38
C ALA A 58 -9.28 -2.91 -11.93
N LYS A 59 -10.08 -2.52 -12.94
CA LYS A 59 -9.96 -1.19 -13.57
C LYS A 59 -10.29 -0.03 -12.61
N PRO A 60 -11.49 0.04 -11.98
CA PRO A 60 -11.78 1.09 -11.01
C PRO A 60 -10.87 1.01 -9.79
N ASP A 61 -10.51 -0.18 -9.32
CA ASP A 61 -9.61 -0.35 -8.17
C ASP A 61 -8.23 0.30 -8.41
N ILE A 62 -7.62 0.06 -9.57
CA ILE A 62 -6.33 0.69 -9.94
C ILE A 62 -6.47 2.21 -10.03
N ILE A 63 -7.54 2.71 -10.67
CA ILE A 63 -7.74 4.17 -10.85
C ILE A 63 -7.91 4.86 -9.48
N ILE A 64 -8.78 4.31 -8.62
CA ILE A 64 -9.03 4.87 -7.28
C ILE A 64 -7.76 4.82 -6.44
N SER A 65 -7.05 3.68 -6.47
CA SER A 65 -5.81 3.49 -5.71
C SER A 65 -4.72 4.45 -6.18
N PHE A 66 -4.57 4.66 -7.48
CA PHE A 66 -3.62 5.62 -8.04
C PHE A 66 -3.94 7.06 -7.62
N LEU A 67 -5.21 7.47 -7.72
CA LEU A 67 -5.65 8.79 -7.27
C LEU A 67 -5.42 8.98 -5.78
N LEU A 68 -5.67 7.94 -4.97
CA LEU A 68 -5.41 7.97 -3.55
C LEU A 68 -3.91 8.11 -3.25
N ILE A 69 -3.05 7.30 -3.87
CA ILE A 69 -1.59 7.41 -3.73
C ILE A 69 -1.13 8.83 -4.10
N ALA A 70 -1.58 9.36 -5.24
CA ALA A 70 -1.22 10.70 -5.69
C ALA A 70 -1.67 11.77 -4.69
N ALA A 71 -2.90 11.70 -4.20
CA ALA A 71 -3.42 12.61 -3.19
C ALA A 71 -2.59 12.54 -1.90
N MET A 72 -2.30 11.33 -1.41
CA MET A 72 -1.51 11.12 -0.19
C MET A 72 -0.08 11.68 -0.32
N LEU A 73 0.57 11.50 -1.48
CA LEU A 73 1.90 12.06 -1.73
C LEU A 73 1.90 13.59 -1.80
N VAL A 74 0.84 14.20 -2.36
CA VAL A 74 0.70 15.66 -2.44
C VAL A 74 0.46 16.29 -1.08
N ILE A 75 -0.42 15.71 -0.26
CA ILE A 75 -0.76 16.27 1.06
C ILE A 75 0.29 15.98 2.13
N ALA A 76 1.12 14.95 1.94
CA ALA A 76 2.16 14.58 2.88
C ALA A 76 3.18 15.72 3.06
N ASN A 77 3.62 15.92 4.30
CA ASN A 77 4.73 16.79 4.61
C ASN A 77 5.98 16.27 3.90
N LYS A 78 6.66 17.18 3.17
CA LYS A 78 7.87 16.88 2.38
C LYS A 78 8.95 16.14 3.18
N GLN A 79 9.03 16.39 4.49
CA GLN A 79 9.97 15.69 5.37
C GLN A 79 9.73 14.18 5.44
N TYR A 80 8.49 13.70 5.30
CA TYR A 80 8.15 12.27 5.44
C TYR A 80 7.81 11.58 4.11
N ILE A 81 7.86 12.30 2.97
CA ILE A 81 7.56 11.76 1.65
C ILE A 81 8.42 10.53 1.33
N LEU A 82 9.69 10.52 1.73
CA LEU A 82 10.56 9.37 1.45
C LEU A 82 10.04 8.08 2.11
N ILE A 83 9.60 8.17 3.37
CA ILE A 83 9.07 7.02 4.13
C ILE A 83 7.77 6.54 3.49
N LEU A 84 6.86 7.49 3.20
CA LEU A 84 5.58 7.19 2.56
C LEU A 84 5.78 6.51 1.19
N SER A 85 6.62 7.09 0.33
CA SER A 85 6.90 6.56 -1.01
C SER A 85 7.49 5.16 -0.96
N PHE A 86 8.46 4.91 -0.08
CA PHE A 86 9.06 3.58 0.05
C PHE A 86 8.08 2.56 0.60
N THR A 87 7.21 2.96 1.53
CA THR A 87 6.19 2.06 2.09
C THR A 87 5.12 1.73 1.06
N ILE A 88 4.62 2.72 0.31
CA ILE A 88 3.70 2.50 -0.81
C ILE A 88 4.36 1.58 -1.83
N PHE A 89 5.59 1.90 -2.24
CA PHE A 89 6.32 1.08 -3.20
C PHE A 89 6.46 -0.35 -2.70
N GLY A 90 6.82 -0.59 -1.45
CA GLY A 90 6.90 -1.93 -0.87
C GLY A 90 5.56 -2.69 -0.93
N CYS A 91 4.45 -2.01 -0.63
CA CYS A 91 3.13 -2.62 -0.65
C CYS A 91 2.57 -2.91 -2.05
N VAL A 92 3.07 -2.24 -3.11
CA VAL A 92 2.58 -2.44 -4.49
C VAL A 92 3.61 -3.09 -5.40
N LEU A 93 4.88 -3.14 -5.00
CA LEU A 93 5.98 -3.69 -5.81
C LEU A 93 5.70 -5.13 -6.26
N PRO A 94 5.21 -6.05 -5.39
CA PRO A 94 4.90 -7.40 -5.85
C PRO A 94 3.92 -7.42 -7.02
N ASP A 95 2.85 -6.62 -6.97
CA ASP A 95 1.87 -6.51 -8.05
C ASP A 95 2.49 -5.93 -9.32
N LEU A 96 3.33 -4.91 -9.18
CA LEU A 96 4.00 -4.29 -10.32
C LEU A 96 4.93 -5.26 -11.05
N VAL A 97 5.58 -6.16 -10.32
CA VAL A 97 6.48 -7.15 -10.90
C VAL A 97 5.69 -8.28 -11.57
N ASP A 98 4.73 -8.86 -10.86
CA ASP A 98 4.08 -10.08 -11.29
C ASP A 98 2.82 -9.84 -12.14
N LEU A 99 2.02 -8.83 -11.80
CA LEU A 99 0.69 -8.63 -12.37
C LEU A 99 0.64 -7.54 -13.45
N LEU A 100 1.51 -6.52 -13.38
CA LEU A 100 1.50 -5.43 -14.36
C LEU A 100 1.78 -5.91 -15.80
N PRO A 101 2.80 -6.74 -16.11
CA PRO A 101 3.05 -7.17 -17.48
C PRO A 101 1.84 -7.83 -18.17
N PRO A 102 1.17 -8.85 -17.60
CA PRO A 102 0.00 -9.44 -18.23
C PRO A 102 -1.18 -8.45 -18.32
N MET A 103 -1.32 -7.51 -17.38
CA MET A 103 -2.35 -6.47 -17.46
C MET A 103 -2.09 -5.51 -18.63
N MET A 104 -0.84 -5.08 -18.83
CA MET A 104 -0.47 -4.22 -19.96
C MET A 104 -0.71 -4.93 -21.30
N ASN A 105 -0.35 -6.21 -21.40
CA ASN A 105 -0.64 -6.99 -22.60
C ASN A 105 -2.15 -7.08 -22.86
N LYS A 106 -2.96 -7.33 -21.82
CA LYS A 106 -4.41 -7.47 -21.93
C LYS A 106 -5.13 -6.16 -22.32
N TYR A 107 -4.75 -5.03 -21.72
CA TYR A 107 -5.50 -3.77 -21.87
C TYR A 107 -4.91 -2.81 -22.90
N LEU A 108 -3.59 -2.87 -23.14
CA LEU A 108 -2.89 -1.96 -24.06
C LEU A 108 -2.38 -2.68 -25.32
N GLY A 109 -2.51 -4.01 -25.39
CA GLY A 109 -2.02 -4.80 -26.52
C GLY A 109 -0.49 -4.87 -26.60
N PHE A 110 0.20 -4.60 -25.48
CA PHE A 110 1.65 -4.74 -25.44
C PHE A 110 2.05 -6.22 -25.55
N GLN A 111 3.30 -6.47 -25.94
CA GLN A 111 3.87 -7.81 -26.09
C GLN A 111 5.04 -8.00 -25.11
N ILE A 112 4.81 -7.64 -23.85
CA ILE A 112 5.82 -7.80 -22.79
C ILE A 112 5.90 -9.29 -22.44
N SER A 113 7.11 -9.82 -22.28
CA SER A 113 7.29 -11.21 -21.80
C SER A 113 6.65 -11.37 -20.43
N VAL A 114 5.70 -12.32 -20.32
CA VAL A 114 5.11 -12.70 -19.04
C VAL A 114 5.91 -13.86 -18.50
N ASN A 115 6.76 -13.57 -17.52
CA ASN A 115 7.55 -14.59 -16.85
C ASN A 115 6.70 -15.29 -15.77
N GLU A 116 7.24 -16.39 -15.23
CA GLU A 116 6.69 -17.02 -14.03
C GLU A 116 6.66 -16.04 -12.86
N LYS A 117 5.66 -16.19 -11.99
CA LYS A 117 5.45 -15.32 -10.83
C LYS A 117 6.64 -15.46 -9.88
N ILE A 118 7.19 -14.33 -9.46
CA ILE A 118 8.31 -14.30 -8.51
C ILE A 118 7.80 -14.37 -7.07
N PHE A 119 6.65 -13.74 -6.79
CA PHE A 119 6.12 -13.68 -5.44
C PHE A 119 5.16 -14.85 -5.18
N PRO A 120 5.42 -15.68 -4.13
CA PRO A 120 4.65 -16.90 -3.90
C PRO A 120 3.14 -16.68 -3.79
N TRP A 121 2.70 -15.61 -3.12
CA TRP A 121 1.28 -15.28 -2.93
C TRP A 121 0.54 -14.89 -4.23
N HIS A 122 1.21 -14.80 -5.37
CA HIS A 122 0.59 -14.69 -6.70
C HIS A 122 0.52 -16.03 -7.45
N MET A 123 1.13 -17.08 -6.93
CA MET A 123 1.02 -18.43 -7.48
C MET A 123 -0.32 -19.06 -7.05
N PRO A 124 -1.00 -19.81 -7.93
CA PRO A 124 -2.31 -20.40 -7.61
C PRO A 124 -2.33 -21.24 -6.33
N GLU A 125 -1.22 -21.87 -5.97
CA GLU A 125 -1.10 -22.77 -4.81
C GLU A 125 -0.99 -22.04 -3.48
N TYR A 126 -0.50 -20.80 -3.48
CA TYR A 126 -0.22 -20.01 -2.27
C TYR A 126 -1.01 -18.70 -2.21
N SER A 127 -1.74 -18.36 -3.27
CA SER A 127 -2.61 -17.19 -3.26
C SER A 127 -3.86 -17.45 -2.45
N GLY A 128 -4.21 -16.51 -1.58
CA GLY A 128 -5.51 -16.49 -0.91
C GLY A 128 -6.67 -16.06 -1.82
N SER A 129 -6.40 -15.72 -3.09
CA SER A 129 -7.42 -15.29 -4.04
C SER A 129 -8.45 -16.39 -4.32
N ILE A 130 -9.70 -16.13 -3.97
CA ILE A 130 -10.87 -16.93 -4.29
C ILE A 130 -11.51 -16.29 -5.53
N PHE A 131 -11.28 -16.91 -6.69
CA PHE A 131 -11.68 -16.35 -8.00
C PHE A 131 -13.21 -16.33 -8.25
N ALA A 132 -14.02 -16.94 -7.39
CA ALA A 132 -15.47 -17.00 -7.57
C ALA A 132 -16.25 -16.87 -6.25
N GLY A 133 -17.32 -16.08 -6.28
CA GLY A 133 -18.36 -16.05 -5.24
C GLY A 133 -18.14 -15.00 -4.14
N LYS A 134 -18.97 -15.09 -3.10
CA LYS A 134 -18.82 -14.33 -1.85
C LYS A 134 -18.21 -15.26 -0.80
N SER A 135 -17.34 -14.72 0.05
CA SER A 135 -16.70 -15.48 1.11
C SER A 135 -16.74 -14.67 2.40
N LEU A 136 -17.34 -15.23 3.46
CA LEU A 136 -17.34 -14.61 4.78
C LEU A 136 -15.89 -14.38 5.28
N ALA A 137 -14.98 -15.30 4.99
CA ALA A 137 -13.56 -15.14 5.33
C ALA A 137 -12.95 -13.92 4.62
N SER A 138 -13.30 -13.71 3.35
CA SER A 138 -12.89 -12.53 2.60
C SER A 138 -13.42 -11.25 3.24
N ASP A 139 -14.71 -11.20 3.58
CA ASP A 139 -15.33 -10.01 4.19
C ASP A 139 -14.67 -9.67 5.53
N ILE A 140 -14.42 -10.69 6.36
CA ILE A 140 -13.69 -10.54 7.63
C ILE A 140 -12.28 -9.98 7.41
N ASN A 141 -11.53 -10.51 6.43
CA ASN A 141 -10.17 -10.06 6.15
C ASN A 141 -10.13 -8.61 5.65
N HIS A 142 -11.04 -8.21 4.76
CA HIS A 142 -11.17 -6.82 4.32
C HIS A 142 -11.46 -5.87 5.49
N ILE A 143 -12.44 -6.23 6.33
CA ILE A 143 -12.82 -5.44 7.50
C ILE A 143 -11.65 -5.36 8.49
N ALA A 144 -10.94 -6.46 8.72
CA ALA A 144 -9.79 -6.51 9.61
C ALA A 144 -8.68 -5.55 9.16
N VAL A 145 -8.32 -5.55 7.86
CA VAL A 145 -7.31 -4.62 7.32
C VAL A 145 -7.73 -3.17 7.59
N LEU A 146 -8.98 -2.81 7.26
CA LEU A 146 -9.48 -1.45 7.47
C LEU A 146 -9.52 -1.06 8.95
N LEU A 147 -9.99 -1.94 9.83
CA LEU A 147 -10.03 -1.71 11.28
C LEU A 147 -8.63 -1.52 11.86
N ILE A 148 -7.66 -2.36 11.46
CA ILE A 148 -6.27 -2.23 11.88
C ILE A 148 -5.68 -0.90 11.40
N THR A 149 -5.91 -0.52 10.15
CA THR A 149 -5.46 0.76 9.61
C THR A 149 -6.05 1.92 10.42
N VAL A 150 -7.35 1.94 10.66
CA VAL A 150 -8.02 2.99 11.47
C VAL A 150 -7.46 3.02 12.89
N MET A 151 -7.28 1.86 13.52
CA MET A 151 -6.74 1.76 14.88
C MET A 151 -5.32 2.33 14.97
N ILE A 152 -4.44 1.99 14.02
CA ILE A 152 -3.07 2.54 13.97
C ILE A 152 -3.10 4.06 13.77
N CYS A 153 -3.89 4.55 12.80
CA CYS A 153 -4.05 5.98 12.56
C CYS A 153 -4.54 6.72 13.81
N TRP A 154 -5.47 6.12 14.57
CA TRP A 154 -6.02 6.68 15.80
C TRP A 154 -4.99 6.69 16.94
N CYS A 155 -4.35 5.54 17.20
CA CYS A 155 -3.35 5.40 18.28
C CYS A 155 -2.12 6.28 18.04
N ARG A 156 -1.75 6.50 16.78
CA ARG A 156 -0.63 7.34 16.34
C ARG A 156 -1.10 8.67 15.74
N ARG A 157 -2.25 9.20 16.19
CA ARG A 157 -2.88 10.41 15.61
C ARG A 157 -1.97 11.65 15.55
N SER A 158 -1.02 11.78 16.49
CA SER A 158 -0.05 12.87 16.48
C SER A 158 0.87 12.77 15.25
N ASP A 159 1.41 11.57 14.99
CA ASP A 159 2.25 11.31 13.83
C ASP A 159 1.44 11.41 12.53
N PHE A 160 0.23 10.84 12.49
CA PHE A 160 -0.68 11.01 11.36
C PHE A 160 -0.91 12.50 11.02
N SER A 161 -1.21 13.32 12.04
CA SER A 161 -1.44 14.75 11.88
C SER A 161 -0.19 15.49 11.38
N ASN A 162 0.99 15.17 11.93
CA ASN A 162 2.26 15.75 11.50
C ASN A 162 2.61 15.37 10.04
N ILE A 163 2.29 14.15 9.63
CA ILE A 163 2.55 13.65 8.28
C ILE A 163 1.58 14.27 7.27
N PHE A 164 0.25 14.24 7.51
CA PHE A 164 -0.74 14.57 6.47
C PHE A 164 -1.49 15.88 6.67
N ILE A 165 -1.68 16.35 7.91
CA ILE A 165 -2.47 17.56 8.18
C ILE A 165 -1.57 18.80 8.21
N ARG A 166 -0.49 18.75 9.00
CA ARG A 166 0.45 19.87 9.12
C ARG A 166 1.32 20.06 7.88
N GLY A 167 1.46 19.02 7.05
CA GLY A 167 2.08 19.14 5.72
C GLY A 167 1.44 20.22 4.87
N ILE A 168 0.11 20.27 4.84
CA ILE A 168 -0.67 21.26 4.08
C ILE A 168 -0.42 22.69 4.58
N ILE A 169 -0.28 22.88 5.90
CA ILE A 169 -0.06 24.20 6.51
C ILE A 169 1.34 24.73 6.17
N ASN A 170 2.36 23.88 6.31
CA ASN A 170 3.75 24.28 6.05
C ASN A 170 4.01 24.57 4.55
N GLN A 171 3.29 23.93 3.65
CA GLN A 171 3.40 24.20 2.20
C GLN A 171 2.90 25.61 1.82
N LYS A 172 2.02 26.24 2.60
CA LYS A 172 1.53 27.60 2.34
C LYS A 172 2.47 28.70 2.86
N ALA A 173 3.49 28.35 3.62
CA ALA A 173 4.44 29.29 4.22
C ALA A 173 5.73 29.48 3.41
N LEU A 174 5.87 28.77 2.28
CA LEU A 174 6.96 28.85 1.29
C LEU A 174 6.43 29.47 0.00
#